data_AF-A0A919Z307-F1
#
_entry.id   AF-A0A919Z307-F1
#
_cell.length_a   1.000
_cell.length_b   1.000
_cell.length_c   1.000
_cell.angle_alpha   90.00
_cell.angle_beta   90.00
_cell.angle_gamma   90.00
#
_symmetry.space_group_name_H-M   'P 1'
#
loop_
_entity.id
_entity.type
_entity.pdbx_description
1 polymer ?
#
loop_
_entity_poly.entity_id
_entity_poly.type
_entity_poly.pdbx_seq_one_letter_code
_entity_poly.pdbx_strand_id
1 'polypeptide(L)'
;MFKPLFSTMNEVLSEIMSEYSTASGSRKQLLDEQIIALKAMSDSCIEEWLRFEERLGALLPLANQGKSLTKPKKAILSSTNSSSIGPVDQSVFEQAQGYYKLSMFDQAVLMLNPLVRQRPEFVLGRFYLALCHFHLGDLGEAYREFKILLPLTDNRKLKAISYTGMGCVHYENNNLEKAMEYFQLAFEEDPACVDSSLAQGTDLRW
;
A
#
# COMPACT_ATOMS: atom_id res chain seq x y z
N MET A 1 -8.05 -23.04 15.53
CA MET A 1 -8.52 -23.50 14.20
C MET A 1 -7.55 -23.11 13.08
N PHE A 2 -6.95 -21.91 13.10
CA PHE A 2 -5.99 -21.47 12.06
C PHE A 2 -4.55 -22.01 12.15
N LYS A 3 -4.08 -22.43 13.34
CA LYS A 3 -2.69 -22.89 13.54
C LYS A 3 -2.22 -23.98 12.56
N PRO A 4 -2.99 -25.05 12.30
CA PRO A 4 -2.57 -26.08 11.37
C PRO A 4 -2.42 -25.55 9.94
N LEU A 5 -3.38 -24.75 9.47
CA LEU A 5 -3.36 -24.14 8.13
C LEU A 5 -2.12 -23.27 7.93
N PHE A 6 -1.85 -22.35 8.86
CA PHE A 6 -0.66 -21.50 8.77
C PHE A 6 0.64 -22.26 8.96
N SER A 7 0.67 -23.37 9.72
CA SER A 7 1.85 -24.25 9.79
C SER A 7 2.18 -24.78 8.40
N THR A 8 1.18 -25.36 7.73
CA THR A 8 1.34 -25.91 6.38
C THR A 8 1.74 -24.82 5.37
N MET A 9 1.12 -23.64 5.41
CA MET A 9 1.49 -22.53 4.51
C MET A 9 2.94 -22.09 4.72
N ASN A 10 3.42 -22.01 5.97
CA ASN A 10 4.80 -21.63 6.28
C ASN A 10 5.81 -22.73 5.95
N GLU A 11 5.43 -24.00 6.07
CA GLU A 11 6.25 -25.14 5.63
C GLU A 11 6.48 -25.08 4.12
N VAL A 12 5.41 -24.91 3.33
CA VAL A 12 5.50 -24.77 1.86
C VAL A 12 6.31 -23.52 1.49
N LEU A 13 6.07 -22.38 2.16
CA LEU A 13 6.84 -21.16 1.91
C LEU A 13 8.33 -21.32 2.21
N SER A 14 8.68 -22.06 3.26
CA SER A 14 10.08 -22.34 3.62
C SER A 14 10.78 -23.20 2.56
N GLU A 15 10.08 -24.20 2.02
CA GLU A 15 10.59 -25.02 0.89
C GLU A 15 10.84 -24.15 -0.34
N ILE A 16 9.87 -23.30 -0.70
CA ILE A 16 10.02 -22.36 -1.82
C ILE A 16 11.24 -21.46 -1.60
N MET A 17 11.37 -20.82 -0.44
CA MET A 17 12.48 -19.91 -0.15
C MET A 17 13.87 -20.59 -0.27
N SER A 18 13.96 -21.88 0.07
CA SER A 18 15.21 -22.65 -0.02
C SER A 18 15.60 -22.95 -1.47
N GLU A 19 14.62 -23.23 -2.33
CA GLU A 19 14.87 -23.76 -3.67
C GLU A 19 14.76 -22.72 -4.79
N TYR A 20 14.00 -21.65 -4.58
CA TYR A 20 13.61 -20.71 -5.64
C TYR A 20 14.79 -20.07 -6.38
N SER A 21 15.87 -19.74 -5.65
CA SER A 21 17.07 -19.10 -6.22
C SER A 21 17.87 -20.01 -7.15
N THR A 22 17.73 -21.33 -7.00
CA THR A 22 18.47 -22.35 -7.77
C THR A 22 17.59 -23.09 -8.77
N ALA A 23 16.27 -22.95 -8.65
CA ALA A 23 15.31 -23.60 -9.53
C ALA A 23 15.33 -23.03 -10.96
N SER A 24 15.16 -23.92 -11.94
CA SER A 24 15.04 -23.56 -13.36
C SER A 24 14.04 -24.47 -14.08
N GLY A 25 13.59 -24.03 -15.26
CA GLY A 25 12.63 -24.78 -16.09
C GLY A 25 11.33 -25.10 -15.36
N SER A 26 10.86 -26.34 -15.49
CA SER A 26 9.58 -26.81 -14.92
C SER A 26 9.51 -26.73 -13.40
N ARG A 27 10.64 -26.85 -12.67
CA ARG A 27 10.64 -26.72 -11.20
C ARG A 27 10.34 -25.27 -10.80
N LYS A 28 10.90 -24.29 -11.51
CA LYS A 28 10.64 -22.87 -11.21
C LYS A 28 9.17 -22.51 -11.46
N GLN A 29 8.60 -23.00 -12.56
CA GLN A 29 7.17 -22.83 -12.86
C GLN A 29 6.27 -23.41 -11.75
N LEU A 30 6.60 -24.61 -11.25
CA LEU A 30 5.86 -25.22 -10.14
C LEU A 30 5.94 -24.37 -8.85
N LEU A 31 7.12 -23.82 -8.54
CA LEU A 31 7.28 -22.93 -7.38
C LEU A 31 6.49 -21.63 -7.56
N ASP A 32 6.46 -21.06 -8.77
CA ASP A 32 5.64 -19.88 -9.08
C ASP A 32 4.14 -20.17 -8.85
N GLU A 33 3.64 -21.32 -9.30
CA GLU A 33 2.26 -21.75 -9.05
C GLU A 33 1.96 -21.91 -7.55
N GLN A 34 2.90 -22.47 -6.78
CA GLN A 34 2.76 -22.60 -5.33
C GLN A 34 2.74 -21.24 -4.62
N ILE A 35 3.56 -20.27 -5.07
CA ILE A 35 3.53 -18.89 -4.55
C ILE A 35 2.16 -18.26 -4.81
N ILE A 36 1.62 -18.40 -6.02
CA ILE A 36 0.30 -17.89 -6.39
C ILE A 36 -0.78 -18.53 -5.51
N ALA A 37 -0.72 -19.85 -5.30
CA ALA A 37 -1.67 -20.56 -4.46
C ALA A 37 -1.59 -20.10 -2.98
N LEU A 38 -0.39 -19.96 -2.43
CA LEU A 38 -0.18 -19.45 -1.08
C LEU A 38 -0.74 -18.02 -0.93
N LYS A 39 -0.56 -17.18 -1.94
CA LYS A 39 -1.11 -15.82 -1.94
C LYS A 39 -2.64 -15.85 -1.94
N ALA A 40 -3.26 -16.63 -2.82
CA ALA A 40 -4.72 -16.77 -2.87
C ALA A 40 -5.30 -17.32 -1.55
N MET A 41 -4.62 -18.28 -0.92
CA MET A 41 -5.01 -18.81 0.39
C MET A 41 -4.90 -17.74 1.50
N SER A 42 -3.84 -16.94 1.48
CA SER A 42 -3.67 -15.82 2.41
C SER A 42 -4.79 -14.80 2.25
N ASP A 43 -5.14 -14.45 1.01
CA ASP A 43 -6.19 -13.47 0.71
C ASP A 43 -7.56 -13.95 1.22
N SER A 44 -7.89 -15.22 0.98
CA SER A 44 -9.12 -15.83 1.51
C SER A 44 -9.15 -15.85 3.05
N CYS A 45 -8.02 -16.14 3.71
CA CYS A 45 -7.95 -16.10 5.17
C CYS A 45 -8.19 -14.69 5.71
N ILE A 46 -7.66 -13.67 5.03
CA ILE A 46 -7.84 -12.27 5.42
C ILE A 46 -9.30 -11.85 5.22
N GLU A 47 -9.93 -12.18 4.10
CA GLU A 47 -11.35 -11.89 3.86
C GLU A 47 -12.26 -12.51 4.93
N GLU A 48 -12.06 -13.79 5.25
CA GLU A 48 -12.85 -14.45 6.28
C GLU A 48 -12.57 -13.90 7.68
N TRP A 49 -11.32 -13.50 7.96
CA TRP A 49 -10.98 -12.80 9.20
C TRP A 49 -11.67 -11.43 9.30
N LEU A 50 -11.74 -10.68 8.21
CA LEU A 50 -12.41 -9.38 8.18
C LEU A 50 -13.91 -9.52 8.36
N ARG A 51 -14.54 -10.48 7.68
CA ARG A 51 -15.96 -10.80 7.88
C ARG A 51 -16.24 -11.18 9.33
N PHE A 52 -15.34 -11.94 9.96
CA PHE A 52 -15.43 -12.26 11.37
C PHE A 52 -15.31 -11.00 12.25
N GLU A 53 -14.30 -10.15 12.03
CA GLU A 53 -14.10 -8.91 12.79
C GLU A 53 -15.22 -7.89 12.57
N GLU A 54 -15.82 -7.80 11.38
CA GLU A 54 -16.98 -6.96 11.10
C GLU A 54 -18.20 -7.42 11.91
N ARG A 55 -18.46 -8.73 11.93
CA ARG A 55 -19.54 -9.32 12.74
C ARG A 55 -19.27 -9.16 14.24
N LEU A 56 -18.02 -9.35 14.66
CA LEU A 56 -17.61 -9.13 16.05
C LEU A 56 -17.76 -7.65 16.43
N GLY A 57 -17.35 -6.73 15.55
CA GLY A 57 -17.51 -5.29 15.67
C GLY A 57 -18.97 -4.87 15.79
N ALA A 58 -19.88 -5.49 15.04
CA ALA A 58 -21.32 -5.27 15.17
C ALA A 58 -21.89 -5.79 16.51
N LEU A 59 -21.27 -6.81 17.10
CA LEU A 59 -21.62 -7.30 18.44
C LEU A 59 -21.09 -6.40 19.56
N LEU A 60 -19.96 -5.70 19.38
CA LEU A 60 -19.35 -4.91 20.44
C LEU A 60 -20.25 -3.77 21.00
N PRO A 61 -21.01 -3.01 20.19
CA PRO A 61 -22.00 -2.05 20.71
C PRO A 61 -23.13 -2.71 21.51
N LEU A 62 -23.53 -3.93 21.14
CA LEU A 62 -24.55 -4.71 21.86
C LEU A 62 -23.99 -5.28 23.16
N ALA A 63 -22.73 -5.70 23.15
CA ALA A 63 -22.02 -6.21 24.33
C ALA A 63 -21.57 -5.07 25.29
N ASN A 64 -21.35 -3.86 24.79
CA ASN A 64 -20.96 -2.68 25.59
C ASN A 64 -22.12 -2.07 26.40
N GLN A 65 -23.33 -2.64 26.35
CA GLN A 65 -24.32 -2.44 27.42
C GLN A 65 -23.88 -3.10 28.75
N GLY A 66 -22.77 -3.84 28.77
CA GLY A 66 -22.14 -4.30 30.00
C GLY A 66 -20.66 -4.68 29.83
N LYS A 67 -19.76 -3.72 30.11
CA LYS A 67 -18.29 -3.84 30.31
C LYS A 67 -17.37 -3.61 29.10
N SER A 68 -16.58 -2.56 29.25
CA SER A 68 -15.47 -2.09 28.41
C SER A 68 -14.32 -3.11 28.33
N LEU A 69 -13.92 -3.48 27.11
CA LEU A 69 -12.70 -4.24 26.82
C LEU A 69 -11.76 -3.40 25.95
N THR A 70 -10.98 -2.51 26.57
CA THR A 70 -9.92 -1.73 25.89
C THR A 70 -8.71 -2.62 25.59
N LYS A 71 -8.26 -2.65 24.33
CA LYS A 71 -6.96 -3.23 23.94
C LYS A 71 -5.84 -2.16 23.89
N PRO A 72 -4.57 -2.56 24.11
CA PRO A 72 -3.47 -1.64 24.37
C PRO A 72 -2.77 -1.14 23.11
N LYS A 73 -2.27 0.10 23.19
CA LYS A 73 -1.46 0.79 22.18
C LYS A 73 -0.12 0.09 21.97
N LYS A 74 0.28 -0.07 20.70
CA LYS A 74 1.70 -0.14 20.33
C LYS A 74 1.95 0.74 19.11
N ALA A 75 2.60 1.87 19.39
CA ALA A 75 3.00 2.89 18.44
C ALA A 75 4.27 2.45 17.72
N ILE A 76 4.28 2.47 16.38
CA ILE A 76 5.49 2.71 15.59
C ILE A 76 5.08 3.59 14.40
N LEU A 77 5.76 4.75 14.29
CA LEU A 77 5.62 5.84 13.29
C LEU A 77 4.61 6.95 13.61
N SER A 78 4.72 7.54 14.80
CA SER A 78 4.41 8.96 14.98
C SER A 78 5.62 9.77 14.51
N SER A 79 5.50 10.49 13.40
CA SER A 79 6.11 11.82 13.15
C SER A 79 5.92 12.19 11.69
N THR A 80 4.95 13.06 11.41
CA THR A 80 5.19 14.40 10.84
C THR A 80 3.84 14.98 10.41
N ASN A 81 3.59 16.20 10.90
CA ASN A 81 2.48 17.12 10.60
C ASN A 81 1.58 16.73 9.41
N SER A 82 0.46 16.08 9.71
CA SER A 82 -0.72 16.11 8.86
C SER A 82 -1.93 16.33 9.76
N SER A 83 -2.82 17.21 9.31
CA SER A 83 -4.06 17.63 9.94
C SER A 83 -4.67 16.57 10.84
N SER A 84 -4.90 16.91 12.12
CA SER A 84 -5.47 16.00 13.12
C SER A 84 -6.80 15.42 12.62
N ILE A 85 -6.79 14.14 12.22
CA ILE A 85 -8.00 13.41 11.84
C ILE A 85 -8.69 12.83 13.08
N GLY A 86 -10.01 12.63 12.99
CA GLY A 86 -10.78 12.05 14.10
C GLY A 86 -10.36 10.60 14.40
N PRO A 87 -10.67 10.06 15.59
CA PRO A 87 -10.27 8.70 15.97
C PRO A 87 -10.83 7.61 15.06
N VAL A 88 -12.02 7.82 14.47
CA VAL A 88 -12.61 6.89 13.49
C VAL A 88 -11.84 6.95 12.17
N ASP A 89 -11.58 8.16 11.65
CA ASP A 89 -10.81 8.40 10.43
C ASP A 89 -9.38 7.80 10.55
N GLN A 90 -8.77 7.93 11.73
CA GLN A 90 -7.46 7.35 12.06
C GLN A 90 -7.49 5.82 12.00
N SER A 91 -8.52 5.19 12.56
CA SER A 91 -8.66 3.73 12.51
C SER A 91 -8.87 3.22 11.07
N VAL A 92 -9.68 3.92 10.28
CA VAL A 92 -9.88 3.60 8.85
C VAL A 92 -8.56 3.71 8.08
N PHE A 93 -7.79 4.77 8.33
CA PHE A 93 -6.49 4.95 7.71
C PHE A 93 -5.48 3.85 8.10
N GLU A 94 -5.41 3.49 9.38
CA GLU A 94 -4.53 2.40 9.85
C GLU A 94 -4.87 1.06 9.19
N GLN A 95 -6.17 0.76 9.00
CA GLN A 95 -6.62 -0.42 8.25
C GLN A 95 -6.18 -0.37 6.79
N ALA A 96 -6.37 0.77 6.12
CA ALA A 96 -5.91 0.97 4.75
C ALA A 96 -4.40 0.78 4.60
N GLN A 97 -3.60 1.28 5.56
CA GLN A 97 -2.16 1.06 5.59
C GLN A 97 -1.82 -0.43 5.78
N GLY A 98 -2.61 -1.16 6.57
CA GLY A 98 -2.50 -2.60 6.71
C GLY A 98 -2.71 -3.32 5.37
N TYR A 99 -3.79 -3.01 4.68
CA TYR A 99 -4.07 -3.57 3.35
C TYR A 99 -2.98 -3.24 2.34
N TYR A 100 -2.51 -1.99 2.30
CA TYR A 100 -1.42 -1.58 1.44
C TYR A 100 -0.16 -2.40 1.67
N LYS A 101 0.25 -2.59 2.94
CA LYS A 101 1.43 -3.40 3.30
C LYS A 101 1.30 -4.87 2.89
N LEU A 102 0.08 -5.38 2.77
CA LEU A 102 -0.23 -6.73 2.33
C LEU A 102 -0.44 -6.82 0.80
N SER A 103 -0.20 -5.73 0.07
CA SER A 103 -0.45 -5.61 -1.38
C SER A 103 -1.93 -5.85 -1.77
N MET A 104 -2.84 -5.65 -0.83
CA MET A 104 -4.29 -5.74 -1.02
C MET A 104 -4.82 -4.37 -1.46
N PHE A 105 -4.43 -3.95 -2.65
CA PHE A 105 -4.62 -2.57 -3.10
C PHE A 105 -6.09 -2.22 -3.32
N ASP A 106 -6.92 -3.15 -3.81
CA ASP A 106 -8.36 -2.94 -3.97
C ASP A 106 -9.05 -2.62 -2.64
N GLN A 107 -8.72 -3.39 -1.58
CA GLN A 107 -9.27 -3.19 -0.24
C GLN A 107 -8.76 -1.89 0.38
N ALA A 108 -7.49 -1.54 0.15
CA ALA A 108 -6.95 -0.26 0.56
C ALA A 108 -7.69 0.91 -0.12
N VAL A 109 -7.95 0.82 -1.43
CA VAL A 109 -8.74 1.82 -2.17
C VAL A 109 -10.14 1.94 -1.61
N LEU A 110 -10.83 0.83 -1.33
CA LEU A 110 -12.19 0.84 -0.75
C LEU A 110 -12.26 1.62 0.57
N MET A 111 -11.21 1.55 1.40
CA MET A 111 -11.13 2.30 2.65
C MET A 111 -10.71 3.77 2.43
N LEU A 112 -9.77 4.02 1.53
CA LEU A 112 -9.17 5.34 1.31
C LEU A 112 -10.06 6.29 0.50
N ASN A 113 -10.79 5.79 -0.49
CA ASN A 113 -11.66 6.61 -1.35
C ASN A 113 -12.69 7.43 -0.54
N PRO A 114 -13.52 6.82 0.34
CA PRO A 114 -14.45 7.59 1.15
C PRO A 114 -13.73 8.50 2.14
N LEU A 115 -12.60 8.07 2.71
CA LEU A 115 -11.82 8.86 3.66
C LEU A 115 -11.29 10.16 3.03
N VAL A 116 -10.70 10.07 1.84
CA VAL A 116 -10.16 11.23 1.11
C VAL A 116 -11.28 12.16 0.61
N ARG A 117 -12.46 11.63 0.29
CA ARG A 117 -13.64 12.46 -0.04
C ARG A 117 -14.16 13.24 1.17
N GLN A 118 -14.19 12.62 2.35
CA GLN A 118 -14.62 13.26 3.59
C GLN A 118 -13.56 14.21 4.17
N ARG A 119 -12.28 13.92 3.90
CA ARG A 119 -11.12 14.70 4.34
C ARG A 119 -10.20 15.02 3.15
N PRO A 120 -10.58 15.98 2.29
CA PRO A 120 -9.79 16.32 1.11
C PRO A 120 -8.36 16.77 1.41
N GLU A 121 -8.16 17.38 2.58
CA GLU A 121 -6.87 17.89 3.09
C GLU A 121 -5.99 16.79 3.72
N PHE A 122 -6.48 15.55 3.82
CA PHE A 122 -5.72 14.47 4.44
C PHE A 122 -4.66 13.90 3.48
N VAL A 123 -3.51 14.57 3.47
CA VAL A 123 -2.36 14.29 2.58
C VAL A 123 -1.97 12.82 2.57
N LEU A 124 -1.84 12.19 3.74
CA LEU A 124 -1.40 10.79 3.82
C LEU A 124 -2.43 9.81 3.24
N GLY A 125 -3.73 10.01 3.49
CA GLY A 125 -4.78 9.18 2.88
C GLY A 125 -4.75 9.27 1.36
N ARG A 126 -4.59 10.49 0.83
CA ARG A 126 -4.47 10.73 -0.61
C ARG A 126 -3.22 10.10 -1.21
N PHE A 127 -2.10 10.19 -0.49
CA PHE A 127 -0.82 9.58 -0.88
C PHE A 127 -0.95 8.06 -1.04
N TYR A 128 -1.50 7.39 -0.03
CA TYR A 128 -1.72 5.95 -0.09
C TYR A 128 -2.72 5.57 -1.19
N LEU A 129 -3.75 6.39 -1.44
CA LEU A 129 -4.71 6.15 -2.51
C LEU A 129 -4.04 6.19 -3.89
N ALA A 130 -3.17 7.18 -4.12
CA ALA A 130 -2.39 7.31 -5.35
C ALA A 130 -1.49 6.09 -5.58
N LEU A 131 -0.79 5.62 -4.53
CA LEU A 131 0.06 4.44 -4.60
C LEU A 131 -0.74 3.16 -4.87
N CYS A 132 -1.92 3.00 -4.26
CA CYS A 132 -2.78 1.85 -4.55
C CYS A 132 -3.22 1.82 -6.01
N HIS A 133 -3.71 2.94 -6.55
CA HIS A 133 -4.06 3.04 -7.97
C HIS A 133 -2.86 2.78 -8.88
N PHE A 134 -1.67 3.24 -8.51
CA PHE A 134 -0.45 2.96 -9.27
C PHE A 134 -0.18 1.45 -9.34
N HIS A 135 -0.22 0.75 -8.21
CA HIS A 135 0.00 -0.70 -8.16
C HIS A 135 -1.10 -1.52 -8.84
N LEU A 136 -2.32 -0.99 -8.93
CA LEU A 136 -3.42 -1.61 -9.68
C LEU A 136 -3.33 -1.37 -11.20
N GLY A 137 -2.42 -0.50 -11.66
CA GLY A 137 -2.32 -0.10 -13.06
C GLY A 137 -3.35 0.97 -13.46
N ASP A 138 -4.10 1.53 -12.51
CA ASP A 138 -5.01 2.66 -12.71
C ASP A 138 -4.21 3.98 -12.82
N LEU A 139 -3.31 4.05 -13.80
CA LEU A 139 -2.31 5.11 -13.92
C LEU A 139 -2.93 6.51 -13.99
N GLY A 140 -4.11 6.65 -14.60
CA GLY A 140 -4.84 7.92 -14.66
C GLY A 140 -5.30 8.43 -13.29
N GLU A 141 -5.85 7.55 -12.46
CA GLU A 141 -6.29 7.90 -11.10
C GLU A 141 -5.08 8.13 -10.18
N ALA A 142 -4.03 7.32 -10.32
CA ALA A 142 -2.78 7.52 -9.59
C ALA A 142 -2.22 8.93 -9.84
N TYR A 143 -2.08 9.31 -11.12
CA TYR A 143 -1.62 10.65 -11.52
C TYR A 143 -2.52 11.76 -10.97
N ARG A 144 -3.85 11.58 -11.05
CA ARG A 144 -4.82 12.56 -10.53
C ARG A 144 -4.62 12.79 -9.04
N GLU A 145 -4.46 11.73 -8.25
CA GLU A 145 -4.30 11.84 -6.80
C GLU A 145 -2.95 12.45 -6.39
N PHE A 146 -1.85 12.09 -7.06
CA PHE A 146 -0.56 12.75 -6.84
C PHE A 146 -0.62 14.25 -7.18
N LYS A 147 -1.25 14.61 -8.29
CA LYS A 147 -1.40 16.01 -8.70
C LYS A 147 -2.20 16.84 -7.70
N ILE A 148 -3.25 16.28 -7.11
CA ILE A 148 -4.03 16.94 -6.05
C ILE A 148 -3.24 17.03 -4.74
N LEU A 149 -2.39 16.04 -4.45
CA LEU A 149 -1.58 16.00 -3.23
C LEU A 149 -0.53 17.11 -3.17
N LEU A 150 0.17 17.39 -4.27
CA LEU A 150 1.31 18.33 -4.32
C LEU A 150 1.03 19.71 -3.68
N PRO A 151 -0.10 20.40 -3.94
CA PRO A 151 -0.38 21.69 -3.30
C PRO A 151 -0.78 21.60 -1.82
N LEU A 152 -1.05 20.40 -1.28
CA LEU A 152 -1.55 20.20 0.09
C LEU A 152 -0.44 19.98 1.12
N THR A 153 0.81 19.90 0.68
CA THR A 153 1.95 19.55 1.55
C THR A 153 3.16 20.37 1.20
N ASP A 154 3.98 20.68 2.21
CA ASP A 154 5.34 21.22 2.04
C ASP A 154 6.41 20.17 2.36
N ASN A 155 6.01 18.93 2.63
CA ASN A 155 6.93 17.84 2.88
C ASN A 155 7.64 17.45 1.57
N ARG A 156 8.90 17.88 1.45
CA ARG A 156 9.78 17.62 0.30
C ARG A 156 9.85 16.16 -0.09
N LYS A 157 9.96 15.24 0.88
CA LYS A 157 10.03 13.80 0.60
C LYS A 157 8.73 13.28 -0.03
N LEU A 158 7.56 13.72 0.47
CA LEU A 158 6.28 13.36 -0.15
C LEU A 158 6.13 13.96 -1.54
N LYS A 159 6.60 15.19 -1.76
CA LYS A 159 6.62 15.81 -3.11
C LYS A 159 7.51 15.01 -4.05
N ALA A 160 8.73 14.66 -3.63
CA ALA A 160 9.66 13.86 -4.42
C ALA A 160 9.04 12.52 -4.83
N ILE A 161 8.48 11.75 -3.89
CA ILE A 161 7.85 10.46 -4.21
C ILE A 161 6.64 10.64 -5.14
N SER A 162 5.86 11.71 -4.95
CA SER A 162 4.69 11.99 -5.81
C SER A 162 5.12 12.33 -7.23
N TYR A 163 6.17 13.13 -7.40
CA TYR A 163 6.76 13.40 -8.71
C TYR A 163 7.33 12.13 -9.34
N THR A 164 8.03 11.27 -8.58
CA THR A 164 8.47 9.96 -9.08
C THR A 164 7.30 9.13 -9.57
N GLY A 165 6.21 9.03 -8.80
CA GLY A 165 5.00 8.31 -9.22
C GLY A 165 4.40 8.86 -10.52
N MET A 166 4.32 10.18 -10.66
CA MET A 166 3.86 10.82 -11.90
C MET A 166 4.82 10.58 -13.07
N GLY A 167 6.13 10.57 -12.83
CA GLY A 167 7.16 10.22 -13.81
C GLY A 167 6.99 8.78 -14.31
N CYS A 168 6.79 7.82 -13.41
CA CYS A 168 6.50 6.43 -13.76
C CYS A 168 5.22 6.30 -14.59
N VAL A 169 4.14 7.00 -14.22
CA VAL A 169 2.91 7.03 -15.02
C VAL A 169 3.18 7.52 -16.45
N HIS A 170 3.99 8.56 -16.63
CA HIS A 170 4.33 9.05 -17.97
C HIS A 170 5.25 8.09 -18.73
N TYR A 171 6.18 7.44 -18.03
CA TYR A 171 7.07 6.43 -18.61
C TYR A 171 6.28 5.24 -19.17
N GLU A 172 5.35 4.68 -18.38
CA GLU A 172 4.45 3.59 -18.81
C GLU A 172 3.56 4.00 -20.00
N ASN A 173 3.19 5.28 -20.08
CA ASN A 173 2.46 5.85 -21.21
C ASN A 173 3.36 6.25 -22.40
N ASN A 174 4.63 5.84 -22.40
CA ASN A 174 5.64 6.14 -23.43
C ASN A 174 5.89 7.65 -23.67
N ASN A 175 5.56 8.50 -22.68
CA ASN A 175 5.80 9.94 -22.69
C ASN A 175 7.12 10.26 -21.99
N LEU A 176 8.24 9.80 -22.58
CA LEU A 176 9.56 9.84 -21.94
C LEU A 176 10.02 11.26 -21.57
N GLU A 177 9.71 12.25 -22.40
CA GLU A 177 10.06 13.66 -22.16
C GLU A 177 9.45 14.15 -20.83
N LYS A 178 8.15 13.93 -20.63
CA LYS A 178 7.46 14.30 -19.38
C LYS A 178 7.90 13.45 -18.20
N ALA A 179 8.19 12.17 -18.43
CA ALA A 179 8.70 11.31 -17.37
C ALA A 179 10.01 11.89 -16.79
N MET A 180 10.93 12.30 -17.67
CA MET A 180 12.21 12.92 -17.29
C MET A 180 12.01 14.26 -16.56
N GLU A 181 11.08 15.11 -17.02
CA GLU A 181 10.74 16.34 -16.29
C GLU A 181 10.32 16.06 -14.85
N TYR A 182 9.44 15.06 -14.64
CA TYR A 182 9.00 14.70 -13.30
C TYR A 182 10.09 14.06 -12.45
N PHE A 183 10.97 13.23 -13.02
CA PHE A 183 12.10 12.69 -12.27
C PHE A 183 13.09 13.77 -11.86
N GLN A 184 13.30 14.79 -12.70
CA GLN A 184 14.10 15.95 -12.35
C GLN A 184 13.45 16.74 -11.19
N LEU A 185 12.15 17.01 -11.25
CA LEU A 185 11.42 17.67 -10.16
C LEU A 185 11.50 16.86 -8.85
N ALA A 186 11.42 15.53 -8.93
CA ALA A 186 11.58 14.66 -7.78
C ALA A 186 12.97 14.78 -7.15
N PHE A 187 14.03 14.83 -7.98
CA PHE A 187 15.40 15.02 -7.54
C PHE A 187 15.64 16.41 -6.92
N GLU A 188 15.02 17.46 -7.47
CA GLU A 188 15.11 18.83 -6.93
C GLU A 188 14.47 18.96 -5.54
N GLU A 189 13.40 18.19 -5.27
CA GLU A 189 12.74 18.16 -3.95
C GLU A 189 13.55 17.38 -2.91
N ASP A 190 13.96 16.15 -3.23
CA ASP A 190 14.74 15.29 -2.34
C ASP A 190 15.71 14.37 -3.14
N PRO A 191 16.97 14.80 -3.32
CA PRO A 191 18.00 14.03 -4.03
C PRO A 191 18.28 12.66 -3.41
N ALA A 192 18.00 12.46 -2.11
CA ALA A 192 18.24 11.19 -1.43
C ALA A 192 17.11 10.17 -1.70
N CYS A 193 15.96 10.62 -2.20
CA CYS A 193 14.80 9.79 -2.48
C CYS A 193 14.76 9.28 -3.93
N VAL A 194 15.56 9.87 -4.82
CA VAL A 194 15.63 9.51 -6.24
C VAL A 194 17.02 8.96 -6.52
N ASP A 195 17.11 7.74 -7.05
CA ASP A 195 18.39 7.22 -7.51
C ASP A 195 18.93 8.17 -8.60
N SER A 196 20.18 8.58 -8.46
CA SER A 196 20.83 9.52 -9.38
C SER A 196 20.87 8.99 -10.82
N SER A 197 20.82 7.68 -11.02
CA SER A 197 20.74 7.03 -12.34
C SER A 197 19.41 7.32 -13.05
N LEU A 198 18.33 7.39 -12.26
CA LEU A 198 16.96 7.58 -12.69
C LEU A 198 16.69 9.03 -13.10
N ALA A 199 17.23 9.98 -12.34
CA ALA A 199 17.22 11.40 -12.69
C ALA A 199 18.02 11.70 -13.97
N GLN A 200 19.03 10.88 -14.29
CA GLN A 200 19.84 11.01 -15.50
C GLN A 200 19.27 10.20 -16.68
N GLY A 201 18.19 9.44 -16.49
CA GLY A 201 17.55 8.62 -17.51
C GLY A 201 18.41 7.43 -17.96
N THR A 202 19.38 7.01 -17.15
CA THR A 202 20.36 5.96 -17.51
C THR A 202 19.97 4.57 -17.04
N ASP A 203 19.03 4.44 -16.11
CA ASP A 203 18.42 3.16 -15.72
C ASP A 203 16.95 3.34 -15.35
N LEU A 204 16.04 2.77 -16.15
CA LEU A 204 14.58 2.87 -15.99
C LEU A 204 13.99 1.46 -15.75
N ARG A 205 14.61 0.70 -14.85
CA ARG A 205 14.12 -0.61 -14.42
C ARG A 205 13.47 -0.47 -13.04
N TRP A 206 12.15 -0.63 -13.02
CA TRP A 206 11.33 -0.71 -11.81
C TRP A 206 10.90 -2.15 -11.57
#